data_AF-A0A1Q5QUS5-F1
#
_entry.id   AF-A0A1Q5QUS5-F1
#
_cell.length_a   1.000
_cell.length_b   1.000
_cell.length_c   1.000
_cell.angle_alpha   90.00
_cell.angle_beta   90.00
_cell.angle_gamma   90.00
#
_symmetry.space_group_name_H-M   'P 1'
#
loop_
_entity.id
_entity.type
_entity.pdbx_description
1 polymer ?
#
loop_
_entity_poly.entity_id
_entity_poly.type
_entity_poly.pdbx_seq_one_letter_code
_entity_poly.pdbx_strand_id
1 'polypeptide(L)'
;MPPGSSPVTTAGAAEPTLVDDQAPAARPKVIVRHDDNGVITAVTLQVEMGMETLSEKYAEMGIPHILYDGEVDIADAWVKDGQIVPKLDVEISGEVRSVKADGEDLLELTVSPAEFDATVALDGAMVHFERVTDGRLEFAVDHPGRYSIFVAPAHPYRIRRLDVEAIAP
;
A
#
# COMPACT_ATOMS: atom_id res chain seq x y z
N MET A 1 25.22 15.59 75.70
CA MET A 1 24.77 15.93 74.33
C MET A 1 24.74 14.65 73.48
N PRO A 2 23.82 14.53 72.52
CA PRO A 2 23.01 13.34 72.23
C PRO A 2 23.58 12.42 71.11
N PRO A 3 22.84 11.35 70.71
CA PRO A 3 23.34 10.18 69.99
C PRO A 3 23.09 10.22 68.47
N GLY A 4 23.63 9.26 67.72
CA GLY A 4 23.36 9.08 66.30
C GLY A 4 23.57 7.63 65.84
N SER A 5 22.47 6.97 65.50
CA SER A 5 22.35 5.57 65.08
C SER A 5 22.62 5.34 63.58
N SER A 6 22.94 4.07 63.27
CA SER A 6 22.81 3.32 61.99
C SER A 6 24.08 3.22 61.12
N PRO A 7 24.31 2.06 60.48
CA PRO A 7 23.61 1.81 59.21
C PRO A 7 22.84 0.48 59.12
N VAL A 8 21.86 0.53 58.22
CA VAL A 8 20.99 -0.50 57.64
C VAL A 8 21.79 -1.59 56.93
N THR A 9 21.30 -2.84 56.93
CA THR A 9 21.26 -3.74 55.74
C THR A 9 20.24 -4.87 55.93
N THR A 10 19.08 -4.64 55.30
CA THR A 10 18.15 -5.55 54.62
C THR A 10 17.72 -6.86 55.29
N ALA A 11 16.49 -6.81 55.83
CA ALA A 11 15.57 -7.94 55.83
C ALA A 11 15.23 -8.35 54.39
N GLY A 12 15.14 -9.65 54.17
CA GLY A 12 14.68 -10.23 52.92
C GLY A 12 13.16 -10.30 52.80
N ALA A 13 12.78 -10.93 51.68
CA ALA A 13 11.47 -11.47 51.31
C ALA A 13 10.50 -10.51 50.57
N ALA A 14 10.61 -10.61 49.24
CA ALA A 14 9.56 -10.84 48.26
C ALA A 14 8.38 -9.84 48.18
N GLU A 15 8.28 -9.18 47.02
CA GLU A 15 7.17 -9.35 46.07
C GLU A 15 7.65 -8.93 44.67
N PRO A 16 7.59 -9.80 43.65
CA PRO A 16 7.87 -9.41 42.27
C PRO A 16 6.61 -8.86 41.59
N THR A 17 6.81 -8.25 40.43
CA THR A 17 5.83 -8.06 39.35
C THR A 17 4.70 -7.05 39.56
N LEU A 18 4.92 -5.84 39.05
CA LEU A 18 4.01 -5.25 38.08
C LEU A 18 4.85 -4.93 36.83
N VAL A 19 5.05 -5.96 36.00
CA VAL A 19 5.23 -5.69 34.57
C VAL A 19 3.85 -5.21 34.15
N ASP A 20 3.76 -3.93 33.83
CA ASP A 20 2.61 -3.33 33.17
C ASP A 20 2.42 -4.11 31.86
N ASP A 21 1.58 -5.14 31.92
CA ASP A 21 1.08 -5.88 30.77
C ASP A 21 0.15 -4.90 30.06
N GLN A 22 0.75 -3.96 29.31
CA GLN A 22 0.04 -3.22 28.29
C GLN A 22 -0.50 -4.28 27.33
N ALA A 23 -1.74 -4.70 27.59
CA ALA A 23 -2.53 -5.47 26.66
C ALA A 23 -2.32 -4.83 25.29
N PRO A 24 -1.87 -5.59 24.27
CA PRO A 24 -1.67 -5.03 22.95
C PRO A 24 -2.99 -4.39 22.56
N ALA A 25 -2.97 -3.09 22.27
CA ALA A 25 -4.16 -2.34 21.87
C ALA A 25 -4.91 -3.18 20.84
N ALA A 26 -6.15 -3.58 21.19
CA ALA A 26 -6.92 -4.50 20.39
C ALA A 26 -7.05 -3.91 18.98
N ARG A 27 -6.41 -4.56 18.00
CA ARG A 27 -6.47 -4.13 16.61
C ARG A 27 -7.92 -4.27 16.13
N PRO A 28 -8.44 -3.34 15.31
CA PRO A 28 -9.81 -3.43 14.82
C PRO A 28 -9.96 -4.70 13.99
N LYS A 29 -11.01 -5.48 14.28
CA LYS A 29 -11.39 -6.64 13.45
C LYS A 29 -12.18 -6.18 12.24
N VAL A 30 -11.84 -6.71 11.07
CA VAL A 30 -12.52 -6.41 9.81
C VAL A 30 -12.84 -7.67 9.03
N ILE A 31 -13.87 -7.61 8.19
CA ILE A 31 -14.14 -8.64 7.17
C ILE A 31 -13.66 -8.12 5.83
N VAL A 32 -12.78 -8.89 5.19
CA VAL A 32 -12.24 -8.60 3.86
C VAL A 32 -12.87 -9.55 2.85
N ARG A 33 -13.64 -9.00 1.91
CA ARG A 33 -14.21 -9.74 0.79
C ARG A 33 -13.29 -9.62 -0.41
N HIS A 34 -13.13 -10.71 -1.16
CA HIS A 34 -12.28 -10.74 -2.34
C HIS A 34 -12.90 -11.58 -3.45
N ASP A 35 -12.42 -11.41 -4.68
CA ASP A 35 -12.75 -12.28 -5.81
C ASP A 35 -11.81 -13.49 -5.91
N ASP A 36 -12.00 -14.29 -6.97
CA ASP A 36 -11.20 -15.49 -7.24
C ASP A 36 -9.73 -15.20 -7.56
N ASN A 37 -9.41 -13.97 -7.97
CA ASN A 37 -8.04 -13.53 -8.25
C ASN A 37 -7.35 -12.90 -7.03
N GLY A 38 -8.05 -12.78 -5.90
CA GLY A 38 -7.53 -12.15 -4.69
C GLY A 38 -7.69 -10.64 -4.63
N VAL A 39 -8.43 -10.03 -5.57
CA VAL A 39 -8.75 -8.59 -5.54
C VAL A 39 -9.70 -8.33 -4.39
N ILE A 40 -9.32 -7.45 -3.46
CA ILE A 40 -10.20 -7.04 -2.36
C ILE A 40 -11.33 -6.16 -2.93
N THR A 41 -12.57 -6.61 -2.75
CA THR A 41 -13.77 -5.93 -3.26
C THR A 41 -14.49 -5.11 -2.19
N ALA A 42 -14.33 -5.48 -0.92
CA ALA A 42 -14.87 -4.72 0.20
C ALA A 42 -14.11 -5.01 1.50
N VAL A 43 -13.98 -3.99 2.34
CA VAL A 43 -13.53 -4.11 3.74
C VAL A 43 -14.65 -3.57 4.61
N THR A 44 -15.19 -4.41 5.48
CA THR A 44 -16.27 -4.03 6.42
C THR A 44 -15.68 -3.79 7.80
N LEU A 45 -15.87 -2.57 8.29
CA LEU A 45 -15.47 -2.13 9.64
C LEU A 45 -16.72 -1.98 10.51
N GLN A 46 -16.68 -2.52 11.73
CA GLN A 46 -17.72 -2.44 12.77
C GLN A 46 -19.15 -2.81 12.32
N VAL A 47 -19.70 -3.90 12.85
CA VAL A 47 -21.07 -4.35 12.58
C VAL A 47 -21.82 -4.62 13.87
N GLU A 48 -23.12 -4.32 13.89
CA GLU A 48 -23.98 -4.48 15.08
C GLU A 48 -24.02 -5.93 15.59
N MET A 49 -23.96 -6.91 14.69
CA MET A 49 -24.09 -8.34 15.02
C MET A 49 -22.77 -9.04 15.41
N GLY A 50 -21.66 -8.29 15.51
CA GLY A 50 -20.31 -8.84 15.70
C GLY A 50 -19.71 -9.42 14.41
N MET A 51 -18.39 -9.33 14.28
CA MET A 51 -17.68 -9.74 13.05
C MET A 51 -17.59 -11.25 12.91
N GLU A 52 -17.44 -11.97 14.02
CA GLU A 52 -17.38 -13.42 14.07
C GLU A 52 -18.67 -14.04 13.56
N THR A 53 -19.82 -13.59 14.07
CA THR A 53 -21.15 -14.03 13.63
C THR A 53 -21.38 -13.76 12.14
N LEU A 54 -20.92 -12.61 11.65
CA LEU A 54 -21.07 -12.25 10.24
C LEU A 54 -20.17 -13.12 9.35
N SER A 55 -18.94 -13.42 9.80
CA SER A 55 -18.02 -14.33 9.12
C SER A 55 -18.59 -15.74 9.03
N GLU A 56 -19.15 -16.29 10.11
CA GLU A 56 -19.83 -17.59 10.10
C GLU A 56 -20.95 -17.65 9.07
N LYS A 57 -21.81 -16.62 9.02
CA LYS A 57 -22.89 -16.54 8.02
C LYS A 57 -22.37 -16.46 6.59
N TYR A 58 -21.30 -15.72 6.33
CA TYR A 58 -20.70 -15.68 5.00
C TYR A 58 -20.10 -17.03 4.60
N ALA A 59 -19.53 -17.78 5.55
CA ALA A 59 -19.06 -19.15 5.30
C ALA A 59 -20.23 -20.08 4.94
N GLU A 60 -21.35 -20.01 5.67
CA GLU A 60 -22.58 -20.78 5.37
C GLU A 60 -23.15 -20.45 3.99
N MET A 61 -23.05 -19.20 3.56
CA MET A 61 -23.51 -18.72 2.25
C MET A 61 -22.50 -18.97 1.11
N GLY A 62 -21.30 -19.48 1.42
CA GLY A 62 -20.24 -19.69 0.43
C GLY A 62 -19.65 -18.40 -0.15
N ILE A 63 -19.71 -17.29 0.59
CA ILE A 63 -19.13 -16.00 0.17
C ILE A 63 -17.63 -15.98 0.55
N PRO A 64 -16.70 -15.80 -0.41
CA PRO A 64 -15.28 -15.69 -0.11
C PRO A 64 -15.00 -14.46 0.77
N HIS A 65 -14.42 -14.71 1.95
CA HIS A 65 -14.07 -13.68 2.90
C HIS A 65 -12.97 -14.14 3.86
N ILE A 66 -12.29 -13.16 4.46
CA ILE A 66 -11.30 -13.37 5.54
C ILE A 66 -11.72 -12.49 6.72
N LEU A 67 -11.82 -13.09 7.90
CA LEU A 67 -11.86 -12.36 9.16
C LEU A 67 -10.42 -11.99 9.54
N TYR A 68 -10.12 -10.70 9.64
CA TYR A 68 -8.76 -10.20 9.83
C TYR A 68 -8.65 -9.29 11.04
N ASP A 69 -7.58 -9.50 11.82
CA ASP A 69 -7.25 -8.71 13.00
C ASP A 69 -6.27 -7.58 12.62
N GLY A 70 -6.80 -6.51 12.02
CA GLY A 70 -6.01 -5.36 11.62
C GLY A 70 -6.70 -4.45 10.62
N GLU A 71 -6.05 -3.32 10.33
CA GLU A 71 -6.46 -2.41 9.27
C GLU A 71 -5.99 -2.93 7.91
N VAL A 72 -6.81 -2.73 6.88
CA VAL A 72 -6.53 -3.18 5.52
C VAL A 72 -6.84 -2.03 4.57
N ASP A 73 -5.83 -1.63 3.80
CA ASP A 73 -6.01 -0.71 2.68
C ASP A 73 -6.17 -1.50 1.38
N ILE A 74 -7.35 -1.37 0.76
CA ILE A 74 -7.70 -2.04 -0.50
C ILE A 74 -6.84 -1.56 -1.68
N ALA A 75 -6.27 -0.35 -1.58
CA ALA A 75 -5.38 0.18 -2.60
C ALA A 75 -4.04 -0.57 -2.61
N ASP A 76 -3.60 -1.08 -1.45
CA ASP A 76 -2.23 -1.54 -1.23
C ASP A 76 -2.10 -3.01 -0.86
N ALA A 77 -3.20 -3.73 -0.66
CA ALA A 77 -3.22 -5.14 -0.29
C ALA A 77 -4.06 -6.00 -1.25
N TRP A 78 -3.81 -7.30 -1.21
CA TRP A 78 -4.57 -8.33 -1.91
C TRP A 78 -4.56 -9.63 -1.11
N VAL A 79 -5.40 -10.58 -1.52
CA VAL A 79 -5.50 -11.89 -0.88
C VAL A 79 -4.73 -12.91 -1.70
N LYS A 80 -3.73 -13.54 -1.09
CA LYS A 80 -2.95 -14.64 -1.66
C LYS A 80 -2.99 -15.83 -0.72
N ASP A 81 -3.47 -16.97 -1.20
CA ASP A 81 -3.51 -18.23 -0.43
C ASP A 81 -4.20 -18.09 0.95
N GLY A 82 -5.26 -17.28 1.02
CA GLY A 82 -6.01 -17.01 2.25
C GLY A 82 -5.35 -16.00 3.21
N GLN A 83 -4.28 -15.32 2.80
CA GLN A 83 -3.59 -14.30 3.58
C GLN A 83 -3.67 -12.94 2.90
N ILE A 84 -3.84 -11.88 3.69
CA ILE A 84 -3.74 -10.50 3.21
C ILE A 84 -2.25 -10.14 3.12
N VAL A 85 -1.82 -9.81 1.91
CA VAL A 85 -0.42 -9.47 1.59
C VAL A 85 -0.37 -8.14 0.84
N PRO A 86 0.76 -7.40 0.88
CA PRO A 86 0.91 -6.19 0.09
C PRO A 86 0.88 -6.51 -1.41
N LYS A 87 0.32 -5.60 -2.20
CA LYS A 87 0.45 -5.62 -3.67
C LYS A 87 1.91 -5.52 -4.07
N LEU A 88 2.23 -6.10 -5.23
CA LEU A 88 3.59 -6.12 -5.75
C LEU A 88 3.97 -4.72 -6.24
N ASP A 89 5.21 -4.32 -5.99
CA ASP A 89 5.73 -3.07 -6.51
C ASP A 89 6.07 -3.20 -8.00
N VAL A 90 5.97 -2.07 -8.70
CA VAL A 90 6.33 -1.94 -10.12
C VAL A 90 7.75 -1.41 -10.18
N GLU A 91 8.61 -2.09 -10.92
CA GLU A 91 9.95 -1.60 -11.20
C GLU A 91 9.90 -0.70 -12.43
N ILE A 92 10.39 0.53 -12.29
CA ILE A 92 10.46 1.50 -13.37
C ILE A 92 11.90 1.98 -13.46
N SER A 93 12.47 1.88 -14.64
CA SER A 93 13.83 2.34 -14.97
C SER A 93 13.80 3.14 -16.26
N GLY A 94 14.78 4.01 -16.47
CA GLY A 94 14.80 4.93 -17.61
C GLY A 94 15.18 6.34 -17.19
N GLU A 95 15.17 7.27 -18.15
CA GLU A 95 15.59 8.65 -17.91
C GLU A 95 14.50 9.49 -17.26
N VAL A 96 14.49 9.56 -15.92
CA VAL A 96 13.77 10.60 -15.19
C VAL A 96 14.67 11.83 -15.08
N ARG A 97 14.87 12.53 -16.19
CA ARG A 97 15.59 13.82 -16.26
C ARG A 97 14.65 14.95 -16.65
N SER A 98 15.10 16.20 -16.53
CA SER A 98 14.41 17.29 -17.21
C SER A 98 14.49 17.06 -18.72
N VAL A 99 13.33 16.95 -19.36
CA VAL A 99 13.19 16.71 -20.80
C VAL A 99 12.95 18.05 -21.48
N LYS A 100 13.54 18.26 -22.65
CA LYS A 100 13.25 19.45 -23.44
C LYS A 100 11.89 19.33 -24.09
N ALA A 101 11.08 20.38 -23.98
CA ALA A 101 9.82 20.49 -24.69
C ALA A 101 10.03 21.04 -26.11
N ASP A 102 10.88 20.39 -26.91
CA ASP A 102 11.11 20.74 -28.33
C ASP A 102 10.38 19.81 -29.31
N GLY A 103 9.68 18.80 -28.79
CA GLY A 103 9.01 17.76 -29.59
C GLY A 103 9.96 16.72 -30.18
N GLU A 104 11.27 16.83 -29.93
CA GLU A 104 12.30 15.89 -30.36
C GLU A 104 12.82 15.03 -29.20
N ASP A 105 12.87 15.58 -27.98
CA ASP A 105 13.29 14.83 -26.79
C ASP A 105 12.21 13.82 -26.38
N LEU A 106 12.61 12.56 -26.29
CA LEU A 106 11.74 11.42 -26.01
C LEU A 106 11.92 10.98 -24.56
N LEU A 107 10.80 10.84 -23.84
CA LEU A 107 10.81 10.16 -22.57
C LEU A 107 10.70 8.65 -22.80
N GLU A 108 11.73 7.91 -22.41
CA GLU A 108 11.78 6.45 -22.49
C GLU A 108 11.77 5.83 -21.08
N LEU A 109 10.75 5.01 -20.80
CA LEU A 109 10.63 4.25 -19.56
C LEU A 109 10.55 2.76 -19.86
N THR A 110 11.31 1.98 -19.09
CA THR A 110 11.20 0.52 -19.03
C THR A 110 10.52 0.12 -17.73
N VAL A 111 9.45 -0.66 -17.84
CA VAL A 111 8.58 -1.06 -16.74
C VAL A 111 8.56 -2.59 -16.63
N SER A 112 8.63 -3.08 -15.41
CA SER A 112 8.35 -4.48 -15.06
C SER A 112 7.20 -4.51 -14.03
N PRO A 113 6.09 -5.19 -14.32
CA PRO A 113 5.86 -6.14 -15.42
C PRO A 113 5.67 -5.45 -16.79
N ALA A 114 5.84 -6.21 -17.88
CA ALA A 114 5.88 -5.69 -19.24
C ALA A 114 4.51 -5.19 -19.77
N GLU A 115 3.41 -5.77 -19.29
CA GLU A 115 2.07 -5.38 -19.70
C GLU A 115 1.44 -4.42 -18.69
N PHE A 116 1.07 -3.23 -19.16
CA PHE A 116 0.44 -2.20 -18.33
C PHE A 116 -0.34 -1.18 -19.16
N ASP A 117 -1.27 -0.50 -18.51
CA ASP A 117 -1.87 0.73 -19.04
C ASP A 117 -1.05 1.93 -18.58
N ALA A 118 -0.71 2.82 -19.50
CA ALA A 118 0.00 4.07 -19.25
C ALA A 118 -0.92 5.25 -19.50
N THR A 119 -1.00 6.17 -18.54
CA THR A 119 -1.67 7.46 -18.70
C THR A 119 -0.69 8.58 -18.42
N VAL A 120 -0.53 9.51 -19.37
CA VAL A 120 0.31 10.70 -19.18
C VAL A 120 -0.60 11.93 -19.12
N ALA A 121 -0.40 12.75 -18.10
CA ALA A 121 -1.11 14.01 -17.91
C ALA A 121 -0.14 15.19 -17.81
N LEU A 122 -0.41 16.27 -18.55
CA LEU A 122 0.30 17.55 -18.44
C LEU A 122 -0.52 18.51 -17.59
N ASP A 123 0.04 18.97 -16.47
CA ASP A 123 -0.61 19.88 -15.53
C ASP A 123 -2.04 19.43 -15.11
N GLY A 124 -2.23 18.11 -15.02
CA GLY A 124 -3.49 17.47 -14.63
C GLY A 124 -4.45 17.13 -15.77
N ALA A 125 -4.17 17.56 -17.01
CA ALA A 125 -4.95 17.17 -18.18
C ALA A 125 -4.31 15.95 -18.88
N MET A 126 -5.09 14.90 -19.14
CA MET A 126 -4.60 13.72 -19.87
C MET A 126 -4.24 14.10 -21.31
N VAL A 127 -3.00 13.81 -21.71
CA VAL A 127 -2.45 14.11 -23.04
C VAL A 127 -2.07 12.84 -23.82
N HIS A 128 -1.81 11.73 -23.12
CA HIS A 128 -1.52 10.43 -23.75
C HIS A 128 -2.14 9.29 -22.95
N PHE A 129 -2.57 8.26 -23.67
CA PHE A 129 -3.00 6.99 -23.10
C PHE A 129 -2.57 5.86 -24.03
N GLU A 130 -2.01 4.80 -23.45
CA GLU A 130 -1.56 3.65 -24.21
C GLU A 130 -1.62 2.36 -23.39
N ARG A 131 -1.98 1.25 -24.05
CA ARG A 131 -1.78 -0.11 -23.54
C ARG A 131 -0.41 -0.59 -24.00
N VAL A 132 0.54 -0.69 -23.09
CA VAL A 132 1.89 -1.19 -23.35
C VAL A 132 1.92 -2.71 -23.14
N THR A 133 2.64 -3.42 -24.02
CA THR A 133 2.72 -4.90 -23.99
C THR A 133 4.14 -5.46 -23.94
N ASP A 134 5.15 -4.62 -24.15
CA ASP A 134 6.56 -5.01 -24.25
C ASP A 134 7.43 -4.42 -23.13
N GLY A 135 6.81 -3.76 -22.15
CA GLY A 135 7.49 -3.11 -21.04
C GLY A 135 8.08 -1.75 -21.37
N ARG A 136 7.84 -1.19 -22.55
CA ARG A 136 8.45 0.08 -22.99
C ARG A 136 7.39 1.14 -23.22
N LEU A 137 7.54 2.27 -22.53
CA LEU A 137 6.74 3.46 -22.75
C LEU A 137 7.63 4.54 -23.36
N GLU A 138 7.25 5.00 -24.55
CA GLU A 138 7.91 6.06 -25.29
C GLU A 138 6.91 7.21 -25.50
N PHE A 139 7.28 8.43 -25.11
CA PHE A 139 6.39 9.59 -25.27
C PHE A 139 7.19 10.86 -25.59
N ALA A 140 6.81 11.56 -26.64
CA ALA A 140 7.43 12.81 -27.06
C ALA A 140 6.93 13.98 -26.22
N VAL A 141 7.86 14.80 -25.74
CA VAL A 141 7.55 15.97 -24.91
C VAL A 141 7.57 17.23 -25.77
N ASP A 142 6.40 17.82 -26.00
CA ASP A 142 6.20 18.95 -26.91
C ASP A 142 5.81 20.26 -26.21
N HIS A 143 5.44 20.20 -24.92
CA HIS A 143 5.06 21.37 -24.12
C HIS A 143 5.81 21.39 -22.79
N PRO A 144 6.27 22.56 -22.31
CA PRO A 144 6.86 22.66 -20.99
C PRO A 144 5.78 22.51 -19.91
N GLY A 145 6.16 22.00 -18.74
CA GLY A 145 5.25 21.81 -17.61
C GLY A 145 5.53 20.52 -16.85
N ARG A 146 4.62 20.14 -15.94
CA ARG A 146 4.76 18.91 -15.16
C ARG A 146 3.95 17.80 -15.78
N TYR A 147 4.64 16.76 -16.24
CA TYR A 147 4.04 15.53 -16.69
C TYR A 147 3.89 14.55 -15.52
N SER A 148 2.68 14.10 -15.27
CA SER A 148 2.36 13.01 -14.34
C SER A 148 2.06 11.75 -15.12
N ILE A 149 2.85 10.71 -14.91
CA ILE A 149 2.77 9.44 -15.62
C ILE A 149 2.25 8.39 -14.65
N PHE A 150 1.11 7.80 -14.96
CA PHE A 150 0.50 6.72 -14.21
C PHE A 150 0.74 5.41 -14.96
N VAL A 151 1.43 4.49 -14.30
CA VAL A 151 1.70 3.14 -14.77
C VAL A 151 0.77 2.21 -13.98
N ALA A 152 -0.17 1.58 -14.67
CA ALA A 152 -1.19 0.71 -14.09
C ALA A 152 -1.07 -0.70 -14.70
N PRO A 153 -0.20 -1.56 -14.14
CA PRO A 153 -0.15 -2.96 -14.54
C PRO A 153 -1.36 -3.74 -14.01
N ALA A 154 -1.53 -4.95 -14.54
CA ALA A 154 -2.56 -5.86 -14.04
C ALA A 154 -2.34 -6.21 -12.56
N HIS A 155 -3.42 -6.66 -11.90
CA HIS A 155 -3.32 -7.26 -10.58
C HIS A 155 -2.27 -8.39 -10.57
N PRO A 156 -1.43 -8.54 -9.52
CA PRO A 156 -1.50 -7.93 -8.19
C PRO A 156 -0.59 -6.71 -7.99
N TYR A 157 -0.17 -6.03 -9.04
CA TYR A 157 0.74 -4.90 -8.94
C TYR A 157 0.05 -3.61 -8.47
N ARG A 158 0.82 -2.74 -7.81
CA ARG A 158 0.39 -1.38 -7.47
C ARG A 158 0.42 -0.47 -8.69
N ILE A 159 -0.50 0.48 -8.74
CA ILE A 159 -0.39 1.60 -9.68
C ILE A 159 0.74 2.51 -9.20
N ARG A 160 1.64 2.90 -10.11
CA ARG A 160 2.74 3.80 -9.80
C ARG A 160 2.58 5.13 -10.52
N ARG A 161 2.85 6.22 -9.80
CA ARG A 161 2.94 7.57 -10.37
C ARG A 161 4.39 8.03 -10.41
N LEU A 162 4.79 8.63 -11.53
CA LEU A 162 6.04 9.37 -11.69
C LEU A 162 5.71 10.79 -12.13
N ASP A 163 6.56 11.74 -11.74
CA ASP A 163 6.46 13.12 -12.19
C ASP A 163 7.75 13.50 -12.91
N VAL A 164 7.62 14.07 -14.10
CA VAL A 164 8.72 14.55 -14.94
C VAL A 164 8.49 16.03 -15.23
N GLU A 165 9.53 16.83 -15.08
CA GLU A 165 9.49 18.26 -15.40
C GLU A 165 10.05 18.49 -16.80
N ALA A 166 9.22 19.03 -17.69
CA ALA A 166 9.62 19.44 -19.02
C ALA A 166 9.94 20.94 -19.01
N ILE A 167 11.15 21.28 -19.44
CA ILE A 167 11.62 22.66 -19.51
C ILE A 167 11.52 23.19 -20.94
N ALA A 168 11.36 24.50 -21.06
CA ALA A 168 11.47 25.16 -22.36
C ALA A 168 12.87 24.88 -22.97
N PRO A 169 12.95 24.80 -24.31
CA PRO A 169 14.19 24.44 -25.02
C PRO A 169 15.40 25.36 -24.75
#